data_AF-A0A9D4VBA2-F1
#
_entry.id   AF-A0A9D4VBA2-F1
#
_cell.length_a   1.000
_cell.length_b   1.000
_cell.length_c   1.000
_cell.angle_alpha   90.00
_cell.angle_beta   90.00
_cell.angle_gamma   90.00
#
_symmetry.space_group_name_H-M   'P 1'
#
loop_
_entity.id
_entity.type
_entity.pdbx_description
1 polymer ?
#
loop_
_entity_poly.entity_id
_entity_poly.type
_entity_poly.pdbx_seq_one_letter_code
_entity_poly.pdbx_strand_id
1 'polypeptide(L)'
;MKVKVSAEEAELEGAMTALINATYTDAAPERQALHEDVIEKVERTKQLLQRWAQQGSGAIANNTGGDGGASAAGSCSPPRLSEISVVLNSVEGLLLQELASQAARQIDAASSALSACQAALADQQAASASQQTTNSLEDTGSYILEQAISLLQAASLSLNKLENLNVDSSANPTLIEPDLEFPSSDNTMVETEARRGGGGGGCRRDGTACQFSSCGRGKRLVMCAMGFAYGVTGGANGPTYIVTRSDDNPAHPQPGSLRYAVGLGGGSRGVWITFSNSMIIQLKSMLWIRSSTTVDGRGANITINGRMLVVGGVSNVILHNFQINSMGESDTIHVFAGSTKVWVDHITSFDAKLGLISVVQKATDVTISNCKLSNQNFNMLLGASDSDVVDKNMRVTVYRNWFKDSMQRMPHCRWGFCHVINNLYTNWGFYAIGGRVHARIFSESNAFVAGRRQEVTPWFPGASFTPNFDSSAQIYSYKDLLLNGTTFHQFGQPLSSVASSMAPPYRSNAAYPPLLPNIRALPNFIRSCSGAVFYPSQVNQCVRFAGLS
;
A
#
# COMPACT_ATOMS: atom_id res chain seq x y z
N MET A 1 13.01 -38.71 -12.02
CA MET A 1 11.95 -38.02 -11.23
C MET A 1 11.56 -36.68 -11.84
N LYS A 2 12.53 -35.82 -12.20
CA LYS A 2 12.32 -34.55 -12.94
C LYS A 2 11.42 -34.68 -14.18
N VAL A 3 11.67 -35.69 -15.03
CA VAL A 3 10.88 -35.99 -16.25
C VAL A 3 9.46 -36.51 -15.93
N LYS A 4 9.25 -37.14 -14.77
CA LYS A 4 7.93 -37.64 -14.35
C LYS A 4 7.07 -36.52 -13.75
N VAL A 5 7.68 -35.58 -13.02
CA VAL A 5 6.98 -34.41 -12.49
C VAL A 5 6.57 -33.47 -13.62
N SER A 6 7.44 -33.22 -14.60
CA SER A 6 7.10 -32.39 -15.77
C SER A 6 6.01 -33.00 -16.65
N ALA A 7 5.89 -34.33 -16.71
CA ALA A 7 4.82 -35.00 -17.46
C ALA A 7 3.47 -34.88 -16.75
N GLU A 8 3.44 -35.02 -15.41
CA GLU A 8 2.21 -34.85 -14.61
C GLU A 8 1.76 -33.38 -14.57
N GLU A 9 2.71 -32.42 -14.60
CA GLU A 9 2.42 -30.99 -14.69
C GLU A 9 1.71 -30.64 -16.01
N ALA A 10 2.18 -31.19 -17.13
CA ALA A 10 1.53 -31.01 -18.43
C ALA A 10 0.13 -31.68 -18.50
N GLU A 11 -0.06 -32.82 -17.84
CA GLU A 11 -1.38 -33.47 -17.74
C GLU A 11 -2.36 -32.69 -16.85
N LEU A 12 -1.86 -32.04 -15.79
CA LEU A 12 -2.65 -31.18 -14.90
C LEU A 12 -3.05 -29.87 -15.60
N GLU A 13 -2.13 -29.23 -16.33
CA GLU A 13 -2.42 -28.07 -17.17
C GLU A 13 -3.47 -28.39 -18.25
N GLY A 14 -3.37 -29.57 -18.87
CA GLY A 14 -4.34 -30.06 -19.84
C GLY A 14 -5.74 -30.28 -19.23
N ALA A 15 -5.82 -30.90 -18.05
CA ALA A 15 -7.08 -31.12 -17.33
C ALA A 15 -7.73 -29.81 -16.86
N MET A 16 -6.95 -28.86 -16.36
CA MET A 16 -7.43 -27.53 -15.99
C MET A 16 -7.95 -26.76 -17.20
N THR A 17 -7.25 -26.84 -18.34
CA THR A 17 -7.71 -26.19 -19.59
C THR A 17 -9.02 -26.79 -20.08
N ALA A 18 -9.19 -28.11 -20.00
CA ALA A 18 -10.43 -28.78 -20.35
C ALA A 18 -11.59 -28.40 -19.41
N LEU A 19 -11.34 -28.28 -18.10
CA LEU A 19 -12.33 -27.84 -17.11
C LEU A 19 -12.77 -26.39 -17.36
N ILE A 20 -11.82 -25.50 -17.64
CA ILE A 20 -12.08 -24.10 -18.01
C ILE A 20 -12.96 -24.02 -19.26
N ASN A 21 -12.67 -24.81 -20.29
CA ASN A 21 -13.45 -24.82 -21.52
C ASN A 21 -14.86 -25.41 -21.32
N ALA A 22 -15.01 -26.45 -20.49
CA ALA A 22 -16.31 -27.01 -20.11
C ALA A 22 -17.14 -26.06 -19.21
N THR A 23 -16.53 -25.03 -18.62
CA THR A 23 -17.25 -24.01 -17.84
C THR A 23 -18.06 -23.05 -18.74
N TYR A 24 -17.76 -23.01 -20.05
CA TYR A 24 -18.46 -22.18 -21.04
C TYR A 24 -19.55 -22.92 -21.82
N THR A 25 -19.72 -24.23 -21.61
CA THR A 25 -20.79 -25.04 -22.21
C THR A 25 -21.68 -25.59 -21.08
N ASP A 26 -23.01 -25.50 -21.20
CA ASP A 26 -23.98 -25.78 -20.13
C ASP A 26 -24.15 -27.26 -19.72
N ALA A 27 -23.10 -28.09 -19.82
CA ALA A 27 -23.14 -29.51 -19.45
C ALA A 27 -22.68 -29.74 -17.99
N ALA A 28 -23.62 -29.75 -17.05
CA ALA A 28 -23.34 -29.95 -15.61
C ALA A 28 -22.66 -31.30 -15.22
N PRO A 29 -22.98 -32.45 -15.83
CA PRO A 29 -22.38 -33.74 -15.44
C PRO A 29 -20.91 -33.89 -15.85
N GLU A 30 -20.51 -33.35 -17.01
CA GLU A 30 -19.11 -33.36 -17.47
C GLU A 30 -18.23 -32.49 -16.57
N ARG A 31 -18.75 -31.36 -16.07
CA ARG A 31 -18.01 -30.48 -15.14
C ARG A 31 -17.65 -31.14 -13.81
N GLN A 32 -18.53 -31.99 -13.28
CA GLN A 32 -18.27 -32.69 -12.02
C GLN A 32 -17.20 -33.77 -12.18
N ALA A 33 -17.22 -34.52 -13.29
CA ALA A 33 -16.19 -35.51 -13.60
C ALA A 33 -14.80 -34.87 -13.83
N LEU A 34 -14.74 -33.72 -14.51
CA LEU A 34 -13.47 -32.98 -14.66
C LEU A 34 -12.97 -32.36 -13.34
N HIS A 35 -13.88 -31.98 -12.45
CA HIS A 35 -13.51 -31.48 -11.12
C HIS A 35 -12.87 -32.58 -10.25
N GLU A 36 -13.41 -33.80 -10.30
CA GLU A 36 -12.83 -34.96 -9.61
C GLU A 36 -11.46 -35.35 -10.20
N ASP A 37 -11.29 -35.29 -11.53
CA ASP A 37 -10.01 -35.55 -12.22
C ASP A 37 -8.91 -34.54 -11.82
N VAL A 38 -9.24 -33.25 -11.66
CA VAL A 38 -8.28 -32.22 -11.22
C VAL A 38 -7.86 -32.44 -9.77
N ILE A 39 -8.80 -32.79 -8.87
CA ILE A 39 -8.48 -33.09 -7.47
C ILE A 39 -7.55 -34.30 -7.36
N GLU A 40 -7.84 -35.37 -8.11
CA GLU A 40 -7.02 -36.58 -8.12
C GLU A 40 -5.58 -36.29 -8.57
N LYS A 41 -5.42 -35.50 -9.64
CA LYS A 41 -4.09 -35.15 -10.17
C LYS A 41 -3.30 -34.26 -9.23
N VAL A 42 -3.92 -33.28 -8.58
CA VAL A 42 -3.26 -32.45 -7.54
C VAL A 42 -2.75 -33.32 -6.41
N GLU A 43 -3.54 -34.27 -5.93
CA GLU A 43 -3.14 -35.14 -4.82
C GLU A 43 -2.02 -36.11 -5.23
N ARG A 44 -2.01 -36.55 -6.49
CA ARG A 44 -0.94 -37.38 -7.06
C ARG A 44 0.39 -36.63 -7.19
N THR A 45 0.36 -35.37 -7.65
CA THR A 45 1.55 -34.50 -7.71
C THR A 45 2.11 -34.22 -6.32
N LYS A 46 1.23 -33.98 -5.34
CA LYS A 46 1.60 -33.81 -3.93
C LYS A 46 2.28 -35.07 -3.37
N GLN A 47 1.75 -36.26 -3.63
CA GLN A 47 2.39 -37.52 -3.23
C GLN A 47 3.74 -37.76 -3.91
N LEU A 48 3.92 -37.32 -5.16
CA LEU A 48 5.20 -37.41 -5.88
C LEU A 48 6.26 -36.47 -5.29
N LEU A 49 5.85 -35.24 -4.91
CA LEU A 49 6.71 -34.28 -4.22
C LEU A 49 7.10 -34.78 -2.82
N GLN A 50 6.17 -35.40 -2.10
CA GLN A 50 6.44 -36.05 -0.82
C GLN A 50 7.43 -37.23 -0.96
N ARG A 51 7.25 -38.08 -1.98
CA ARG A 51 8.21 -39.17 -2.28
C ARG A 51 9.57 -38.65 -2.69
N TRP A 52 9.64 -37.55 -3.42
CA TRP A 52 10.91 -36.91 -3.78
C TRP A 52 11.65 -36.37 -2.56
N ALA A 53 10.91 -35.74 -1.63
CA ALA A 53 11.46 -35.30 -0.34
C ALA A 53 11.99 -36.46 0.51
N GLN A 54 11.33 -37.63 0.46
CA GLN A 54 11.78 -38.84 1.13
C GLN A 54 13.02 -39.48 0.45
N GLN A 55 13.10 -39.50 -0.88
CA GLN A 55 14.23 -40.07 -1.62
C GLN A 55 15.51 -39.23 -1.48
N GLY A 56 15.41 -37.91 -1.30
CA GLY A 56 16.55 -37.05 -0.96
C GLY A 56 17.20 -37.35 0.41
N SER A 57 16.48 -38.03 1.31
CA SER A 57 16.99 -38.42 2.63
C SER A 57 17.70 -39.79 2.63
N GLY A 58 17.60 -40.58 1.56
CA GLY A 58 18.17 -41.93 1.47
C GLY A 58 19.61 -42.02 0.95
N ALA A 59 20.17 -40.93 0.40
CA ALA A 59 21.48 -40.95 -0.27
C ALA A 59 22.69 -40.68 0.64
N ILE A 60 22.49 -40.47 1.95
CA ILE A 60 23.58 -40.13 2.89
C ILE A 60 23.99 -41.32 3.80
N ALA A 61 23.33 -42.49 3.69
CA ALA A 61 23.53 -43.56 4.66
C ALA A 61 24.58 -44.64 4.30
N ASN A 62 25.26 -44.62 3.15
CA ASN A 62 26.24 -45.66 2.81
C ASN A 62 27.47 -45.09 2.08
N ASN A 63 28.44 -44.57 2.85
CA ASN A 63 29.87 -44.63 2.52
C ASN A 63 30.69 -44.17 3.72
N THR A 64 30.94 -45.08 4.65
CA THR A 64 32.02 -44.93 5.64
C THR A 64 33.20 -45.80 5.22
N GLY A 65 34.30 -45.18 4.80
CA GLY A 65 35.58 -45.85 4.62
C GLY A 65 36.63 -44.99 3.93
N GLY A 66 37.58 -44.43 4.70
CA GLY A 66 38.88 -43.96 4.20
C GLY A 66 39.26 -42.53 4.58
N ASP A 67 40.22 -42.42 5.50
CA ASP A 67 40.81 -41.24 6.15
C ASP A 67 41.19 -40.00 5.32
N GLY A 68 41.03 -38.82 5.95
CA GLY A 68 42.09 -37.79 6.00
C GLY A 68 41.77 -36.35 5.55
N GLY A 69 41.13 -35.54 6.41
CA GLY A 69 41.33 -34.08 6.47
C GLY A 69 40.13 -33.16 6.15
N ALA A 70 39.93 -32.16 7.02
CA ALA A 70 39.06 -30.98 6.94
C ALA A 70 37.60 -31.07 7.44
N SER A 71 37.37 -30.30 8.52
CA SER A 71 36.16 -29.58 8.95
C SER A 71 34.80 -30.29 8.93
N ALA A 72 34.35 -30.59 10.15
CA ALA A 72 32.99 -30.80 10.63
C ALA A 72 31.85 -30.53 9.63
N ALA A 73 31.17 -31.61 9.28
CA ALA A 73 29.89 -31.66 8.60
C ALA A 73 28.79 -30.93 9.40
N GLY A 74 28.08 -30.04 8.73
CA GLY A 74 26.76 -29.55 9.11
C GLY A 74 25.73 -30.11 8.13
N SER A 75 24.91 -31.04 8.59
CA SER A 75 23.84 -31.70 7.83
C SER A 75 22.66 -30.76 7.53
N CYS A 76 22.14 -30.78 6.31
CA CYS A 76 20.78 -30.32 6.01
C CYS A 76 19.76 -31.28 6.66
N SER A 77 19.05 -30.84 7.69
CA SER A 77 17.90 -31.57 8.24
C SER A 77 16.60 -31.06 7.60
N PRO A 78 15.71 -31.93 7.11
CA PRO A 78 14.36 -31.53 6.71
C PRO A 78 13.48 -31.23 7.95
N PRO A 79 12.44 -30.38 7.83
CA PRO A 79 11.50 -30.13 8.91
C PRO A 79 10.72 -31.40 9.29
N ARG A 80 10.34 -31.51 10.57
CA ARG A 80 9.66 -32.70 11.11
C ARG A 80 8.24 -32.84 10.53
N LEU A 81 7.91 -34.04 10.06
CA LEU A 81 6.59 -34.46 9.56
C LEU A 81 5.41 -34.17 10.52
N SER A 82 5.67 -33.93 11.81
CA SER A 82 4.66 -33.55 12.80
C SER A 82 4.05 -32.16 12.58
N GLU A 83 4.67 -31.29 11.78
CA GLU A 83 4.14 -29.95 11.46
C GLU A 83 3.23 -29.95 10.21
N ILE A 84 3.19 -31.06 9.47
CA ILE A 84 2.42 -31.17 8.20
C ILE A 84 1.04 -31.82 8.43
N SER A 85 0.87 -32.60 9.50
CA SER A 85 -0.33 -33.42 9.69
C SER A 85 -1.50 -32.73 10.40
N VAL A 86 -1.35 -31.50 10.88
CA VAL A 86 -2.41 -30.79 11.63
C VAL A 86 -3.34 -29.98 10.71
N VAL A 87 -2.99 -29.82 9.44
CA VAL A 87 -3.75 -28.97 8.49
C VAL A 87 -4.67 -29.81 7.56
N LEU A 88 -4.74 -31.13 7.75
CA LEU A 88 -5.30 -32.05 6.75
C LEU A 88 -6.76 -32.49 6.95
N ASN A 89 -7.50 -31.98 7.94
CA ASN A 89 -8.89 -32.42 8.14
C ASN A 89 -9.89 -31.27 8.07
N SER A 90 -10.86 -31.44 7.18
CA SER A 90 -12.18 -30.79 7.05
C SER A 90 -12.30 -29.75 5.93
N VAL A 91 -12.93 -30.18 4.83
CA VAL A 91 -13.45 -29.35 3.74
C VAL A 91 -14.88 -29.80 3.48
N GLU A 92 -15.81 -28.86 3.35
CA GLU A 92 -16.88 -28.93 2.36
C GLU A 92 -17.59 -27.57 2.21
N GLY A 93 -17.92 -27.18 0.96
CA GLY A 93 -19.04 -26.29 0.67
C GLY A 93 -18.79 -24.90 0.07
N LEU A 94 -18.50 -24.88 -1.24
CA LEU A 94 -19.00 -23.94 -2.27
C LEU A 94 -18.78 -22.40 -2.16
N LEU A 95 -17.86 -21.86 -2.98
CA LEU A 95 -18.09 -20.73 -3.93
C LEU A 95 -16.89 -20.60 -4.92
N LEU A 96 -16.92 -21.36 -6.02
CA LEU A 96 -15.72 -21.70 -6.82
C LEU A 96 -15.28 -20.68 -7.90
N GLN A 97 -16.10 -19.69 -8.26
CA GLN A 97 -15.86 -18.91 -9.49
C GLN A 97 -14.80 -17.80 -9.33
N GLU A 98 -14.78 -17.10 -8.20
CA GLU A 98 -13.77 -16.06 -7.94
C GLU A 98 -12.43 -16.68 -7.50
N LEU A 99 -12.47 -17.77 -6.73
CA LEU A 99 -11.31 -18.49 -6.21
C LEU A 99 -10.52 -19.23 -7.30
N ALA A 100 -11.20 -19.88 -8.26
CA ALA A 100 -10.51 -20.50 -9.40
C ALA A 100 -9.80 -19.46 -10.28
N SER A 101 -10.40 -18.28 -10.43
CA SER A 101 -9.79 -17.17 -11.18
C SER A 101 -8.56 -16.61 -10.46
N GLN A 102 -8.59 -16.55 -9.12
CA GLN A 102 -7.44 -16.11 -8.32
C GLN A 102 -6.33 -17.15 -8.30
N ALA A 103 -6.66 -18.44 -8.16
CA ALA A 103 -5.70 -19.54 -8.21
C ALA A 103 -5.02 -19.63 -9.59
N ALA A 104 -5.78 -19.56 -10.68
CA ALA A 104 -5.23 -19.53 -12.04
C ALA A 104 -4.27 -18.35 -12.24
N ARG A 105 -4.61 -17.15 -11.75
CA ARG A 105 -3.74 -15.96 -11.84
C ARG A 105 -2.44 -16.12 -11.04
N GLN A 106 -2.46 -16.85 -9.92
CA GLN A 106 -1.26 -17.12 -9.12
C GLN A 106 -0.40 -18.22 -9.74
N ILE A 107 -1.01 -19.21 -10.40
CA ILE A 107 -0.32 -20.27 -11.15
C ILE A 107 0.36 -19.69 -12.39
N ASP A 108 -0.31 -18.81 -13.14
CA ASP A 108 0.27 -18.10 -14.28
C ASP A 108 1.47 -17.24 -13.86
N ALA A 109 1.38 -16.59 -12.70
CA ALA A 109 2.48 -15.80 -12.15
C ALA A 109 3.68 -16.67 -11.74
N ALA A 110 3.42 -17.85 -11.17
CA ALA A 110 4.45 -18.81 -10.80
C ALA A 110 5.12 -19.44 -12.04
N SER A 111 4.33 -19.82 -13.05
CA SER A 111 4.81 -20.35 -14.33
C SER A 111 5.65 -19.32 -15.08
N SER A 112 5.21 -18.05 -15.11
CA SER A 112 5.98 -16.95 -15.69
C SER A 112 7.32 -16.71 -14.99
N ALA A 113 7.34 -16.80 -13.65
CA ALA A 113 8.59 -16.68 -12.88
C ALA A 113 9.55 -17.85 -13.15
N LEU A 114 9.02 -19.06 -13.33
CA LEU A 114 9.80 -20.24 -13.67
C LEU A 114 10.37 -20.17 -15.09
N SER A 115 9.59 -19.73 -16.08
CA SER A 115 10.07 -19.52 -17.45
C SER A 115 11.13 -18.43 -17.55
N ALA A 116 10.98 -17.32 -16.82
CA ALA A 116 12.01 -16.28 -16.74
C ALA A 116 13.33 -16.82 -16.14
N CYS A 117 13.23 -17.73 -15.16
CA CYS A 117 14.39 -18.39 -14.57
C CYS A 117 15.06 -19.37 -15.55
N GLN A 118 14.28 -20.08 -16.37
CA GLN A 118 14.81 -20.97 -17.41
C GLN A 118 15.52 -20.20 -18.54
N ALA A 119 14.97 -19.05 -18.94
CA ALA A 119 15.60 -18.16 -19.92
C ALA A 119 16.93 -17.60 -19.42
N ALA A 120 16.99 -17.14 -18.16
CA ALA A 120 18.22 -16.65 -17.54
C ALA A 120 19.32 -17.74 -17.42
N LEU A 121 18.91 -19.00 -17.22
CA LEU A 121 19.82 -20.15 -17.18
C LEU A 121 20.38 -20.50 -18.56
N ALA A 122 19.57 -20.35 -19.62
CA ALA A 122 19.99 -20.57 -21.01
C ALA A 122 20.97 -19.48 -21.50
N ASP A 123 20.74 -18.21 -21.15
CA ASP A 123 21.63 -17.10 -21.51
C ASP A 123 23.02 -17.21 -20.83
N GLN A 124 23.10 -17.79 -19.62
CA GLN A 124 24.39 -18.06 -18.96
C GLN A 124 25.15 -19.25 -19.57
N GLN A 125 24.46 -20.27 -20.08
CA GLN A 125 25.11 -21.39 -20.79
C GLN A 125 25.70 -20.95 -22.14
N ALA A 126 25.15 -19.89 -22.76
CA ALA A 126 25.74 -19.25 -23.92
C ALA A 126 26.96 -18.36 -23.57
N ALA A 127 27.07 -17.89 -22.32
CA ALA A 127 28.14 -17.00 -21.85
C ALA A 127 29.37 -17.74 -21.27
N SER A 128 29.33 -19.07 -21.11
CA SER A 128 30.44 -19.86 -20.55
C SER A 128 31.53 -20.23 -21.57
N ALA A 129 32.08 -19.22 -22.26
CA ALA A 129 33.38 -19.29 -22.95
C ALA A 129 34.45 -18.37 -22.30
N SER A 130 34.15 -17.76 -21.15
CA SER A 130 35.14 -17.01 -20.35
C SER A 130 34.87 -17.22 -18.86
N GLN A 131 35.84 -17.79 -18.15
CA GLN A 131 35.78 -18.06 -16.71
C GLN A 131 35.72 -16.77 -15.88
N GLN A 132 34.78 -16.73 -14.93
CA GLN A 132 34.91 -16.30 -13.51
C GLN A 132 33.59 -15.69 -13.03
N THR A 133 32.85 -16.43 -12.18
CA THR A 133 32.10 -15.98 -10.97
C THR A 133 31.02 -17.01 -10.64
N THR A 134 31.28 -17.89 -9.67
CA THR A 134 30.29 -18.81 -9.10
C THR A 134 30.18 -18.56 -7.60
N ASN A 135 29.52 -17.46 -7.20
CA ASN A 135 29.19 -17.16 -5.80
C ASN A 135 27.82 -16.45 -5.64
N SER A 136 26.95 -16.42 -6.67
CA SER A 136 25.63 -15.76 -6.60
C SER A 136 24.43 -16.67 -6.91
N LEU A 137 24.64 -17.98 -7.08
CA LEU A 137 23.62 -18.91 -7.59
C LEU A 137 22.85 -19.68 -6.49
N GLU A 138 23.37 -19.79 -5.26
CA GLU A 138 22.67 -20.50 -4.17
C GLU A 138 21.61 -19.62 -3.46
N ASP A 139 21.84 -18.31 -3.34
CA ASP A 139 20.87 -17.36 -2.74
C ASP A 139 19.61 -17.20 -3.60
N THR A 140 19.73 -17.30 -4.93
CA THR A 140 18.60 -17.09 -5.84
C THR A 140 17.63 -18.28 -5.79
N GLY A 141 18.14 -19.51 -5.67
CA GLY A 141 17.32 -20.73 -5.56
C GLY A 141 16.60 -20.84 -4.21
N SER A 142 17.28 -20.49 -3.12
CA SER A 142 16.68 -20.46 -1.77
C SER A 142 15.60 -19.38 -1.67
N TYR A 143 15.85 -18.19 -2.23
CA TYR A 143 14.88 -17.09 -2.31
C TYR A 143 13.63 -17.47 -3.12
N ILE A 144 13.78 -18.18 -4.24
CA ILE A 144 12.65 -18.63 -5.06
C ILE A 144 11.84 -19.71 -4.32
N LEU A 145 12.51 -20.63 -3.62
CA LEU A 145 11.84 -21.66 -2.83
C LEU A 145 11.09 -21.07 -1.62
N GLU A 146 11.68 -20.09 -0.93
CA GLU A 146 11.03 -19.34 0.15
C GLU A 146 9.83 -18.52 -0.36
N GLN A 147 9.93 -17.91 -1.54
CA GLN A 147 8.82 -17.20 -2.17
C GLN A 147 7.69 -18.16 -2.57
N ALA A 148 8.01 -19.34 -3.11
CA ALA A 148 7.02 -20.37 -3.42
C ALA A 148 6.34 -20.91 -2.16
N ILE A 149 7.10 -21.18 -1.09
CA ILE A 149 6.57 -21.59 0.22
C ILE A 149 5.70 -20.49 0.82
N SER A 150 6.12 -19.23 0.75
CA SER A 150 5.36 -18.06 1.22
C SER A 150 4.03 -17.89 0.47
N LEU A 151 4.04 -18.12 -0.85
CA LEU A 151 2.83 -18.09 -1.68
C LEU A 151 1.89 -19.26 -1.36
N LEU A 152 2.42 -20.47 -1.12
CA LEU A 152 1.64 -21.63 -0.68
C LEU A 152 1.07 -21.45 0.74
N GLN A 153 1.83 -20.82 1.64
CA GLN A 153 1.37 -20.46 2.98
C GLN A 153 0.29 -19.37 2.93
N ALA A 154 0.41 -18.38 2.03
CA ALA A 154 -0.60 -17.36 1.81
C ALA A 154 -1.90 -17.94 1.23
N ALA A 155 -1.79 -18.92 0.31
CA ALA A 155 -2.92 -19.68 -0.20
C ALA A 155 -3.59 -20.50 0.93
N SER A 156 -2.80 -21.17 1.77
CA SER A 156 -3.30 -21.91 2.95
C SER A 156 -3.95 -20.99 3.99
N LEU A 157 -3.39 -19.81 4.26
CA LEU A 157 -3.99 -18.83 5.17
C LEU A 157 -5.29 -18.24 4.62
N SER A 158 -5.41 -18.11 3.31
CA SER A 158 -6.64 -17.67 2.65
C SER A 158 -7.72 -18.75 2.72
N LEU A 159 -7.34 -20.02 2.64
CA LEU A 159 -8.21 -21.18 2.89
C LEU A 159 -8.69 -21.24 4.36
N ASN A 160 -7.79 -21.04 5.33
CA ASN A 160 -8.12 -21.07 6.78
C ASN A 160 -9.01 -19.89 7.23
N LYS A 161 -8.97 -18.76 6.52
CA LYS A 161 -9.76 -17.57 6.87
C LYS A 161 -11.24 -17.70 6.49
N LEU A 162 -11.56 -18.62 5.58
CA LEU A 162 -12.93 -19.00 5.23
C LEU A 162 -13.57 -19.86 6.35
N GLU A 163 -12.77 -20.52 7.18
CA GLU A 163 -13.24 -21.41 8.25
C GLU A 163 -13.78 -20.66 9.48
N ASN A 164 -13.22 -19.49 9.79
CA ASN A 164 -13.58 -18.69 10.97
C ASN A 164 -14.79 -17.76 10.79
N LEU A 165 -15.40 -17.73 9.60
CA LEU A 165 -16.65 -16.99 9.35
C LEU A 165 -17.91 -17.84 9.58
N ASN A 166 -17.77 -19.10 10.05
CA ASN A 166 -18.87 -20.05 10.17
C ASN A 166 -19.22 -20.48 11.62
N VAL A 167 -19.07 -19.60 12.61
CA VAL A 167 -19.67 -19.80 13.94
C VAL A 167 -20.80 -18.81 14.14
N ASP A 168 -22.00 -19.26 13.77
CA ASP A 168 -23.28 -19.13 14.50
C ASP A 168 -24.46 -18.82 13.56
N SER A 169 -25.03 -19.87 12.96
CA SER A 169 -26.27 -19.83 12.17
C SER A 169 -27.39 -20.64 12.84
N SER A 170 -27.54 -20.51 14.16
CA SER A 170 -28.72 -21.06 14.86
C SER A 170 -29.43 -20.12 15.84
N ALA A 171 -28.98 -18.87 16.01
CA ALA A 171 -29.73 -17.85 16.74
C ALA A 171 -30.38 -16.88 15.74
N ASN A 172 -31.69 -17.01 15.56
CA ASN A 172 -32.53 -16.12 14.76
C ASN A 172 -32.52 -14.68 15.33
N PRO A 173 -32.00 -13.66 14.63
CA PRO A 173 -32.22 -12.27 15.00
C PRO A 173 -33.14 -11.66 13.94
N THR A 174 -34.38 -11.42 14.33
CA THR A 174 -35.34 -10.53 13.67
C THR A 174 -34.65 -9.36 12.96
N LEU A 175 -34.79 -9.34 11.63
CA LEU A 175 -34.51 -8.18 10.80
C LEU A 175 -35.48 -7.06 11.23
N ILE A 176 -34.98 -6.15 12.05
CA ILE A 176 -35.58 -4.82 12.20
C ILE A 176 -34.98 -4.00 11.06
N GLU A 177 -35.70 -3.91 9.94
CA GLU A 177 -35.52 -2.79 9.02
C GLU A 177 -35.96 -1.51 9.74
N PRO A 178 -35.11 -0.47 9.84
CA PRO A 178 -35.63 0.87 10.03
C PRO A 178 -35.92 1.43 8.64
N ASP A 179 -37.21 1.54 8.33
CA ASP A 179 -37.75 2.48 7.35
C ASP A 179 -37.10 3.85 7.57
N LEU A 180 -36.20 4.25 6.68
CA LEU A 180 -35.76 5.63 6.55
C LEU A 180 -36.38 6.17 5.26
N GLU A 181 -37.58 6.72 5.41
CA GLU A 181 -38.20 7.57 4.41
C GLU A 181 -37.21 8.66 3.97
N PHE A 182 -37.01 8.78 2.66
CA PHE A 182 -36.19 9.81 2.03
C PHE A 182 -36.92 11.16 2.10
N PRO A 183 -36.39 12.19 2.79
CA PRO A 183 -36.85 13.55 2.54
C PRO A 183 -36.12 14.07 1.31
N SER A 184 -36.91 14.46 0.31
CA SER A 184 -36.45 15.23 -0.83
C SER A 184 -36.04 16.64 -0.39
N SER A 185 -34.97 17.13 -1.00
CA SER A 185 -34.56 18.54 -1.14
C SER A 185 -34.56 19.43 0.11
N ASP A 186 -33.38 19.61 0.72
CA ASP A 186 -32.85 20.97 0.93
C ASP A 186 -31.31 20.95 1.00
N ASN A 187 -30.68 21.62 0.04
CA ASN A 187 -29.23 21.58 -0.19
C ASN A 187 -28.57 22.83 0.41
N THR A 188 -28.83 23.08 1.70
CA THR A 188 -28.24 24.18 2.45
C THR A 188 -27.42 23.64 3.62
N MET A 189 -26.13 23.97 3.60
CA MET A 189 -25.24 23.79 4.74
C MET A 189 -25.84 24.51 5.95
N VAL A 190 -26.25 23.76 6.96
CA VAL A 190 -26.66 24.32 8.26
C VAL A 190 -25.49 25.11 8.83
N GLU A 191 -25.69 26.42 8.94
CA GLU A 191 -24.84 27.32 9.71
C GLU A 191 -24.80 26.82 11.16
N THR A 192 -23.67 26.31 11.60
CA THR A 192 -23.35 26.39 13.04
C THR A 192 -22.87 27.80 13.29
N GLU A 193 -23.78 28.65 13.78
CA GLU A 193 -23.42 29.89 14.45
C GLU A 193 -22.38 29.58 15.53
N ALA A 194 -21.13 29.92 15.25
CA ALA A 194 -20.13 30.06 16.27
C ALA A 194 -20.64 31.16 17.21
N ARG A 195 -20.90 30.80 18.48
CA ARG A 195 -21.23 31.73 19.55
C ARG A 195 -20.39 33.00 19.40
N ARG A 196 -21.06 34.14 19.28
CA ARG A 196 -20.47 35.48 19.34
C ARG A 196 -19.71 35.64 20.66
N GLY A 197 -18.45 35.25 20.67
CA GLY A 197 -17.44 35.70 21.61
C GLY A 197 -16.50 36.62 20.85
N GLY A 198 -16.66 37.93 21.03
CA GLY A 198 -15.77 38.93 20.46
C GLY A 198 -14.34 38.72 20.94
N GLY A 199 -13.45 38.43 19.99
CA GLY A 199 -12.01 38.40 20.18
C GLY A 199 -11.37 38.28 18.80
N GLY A 200 -10.65 39.30 18.35
CA GLY A 200 -9.94 39.33 17.07
C GLY A 200 -8.82 38.29 17.01
N GLY A 201 -9.17 37.01 16.80
CA GLY A 201 -8.24 35.92 16.62
C GLY A 201 -7.98 35.67 15.14
N GLY A 202 -6.74 35.89 14.68
CA GLY A 202 -6.32 35.51 13.33
C GLY A 202 -6.49 34.00 13.07
N CYS A 203 -6.42 33.61 11.79
CA CYS A 203 -6.58 32.21 11.40
C CYS A 203 -5.47 31.31 11.96
N ARG A 204 -5.81 30.46 12.94
CA ARG A 204 -4.91 29.42 13.48
C ARG A 204 -4.63 28.38 12.40
N ARG A 205 -3.35 28.25 12.00
CA ARG A 205 -2.87 27.28 11.02
C ARG A 205 -2.41 26.01 11.73
N ASP A 206 -3.35 25.22 12.24
CA ASP A 206 -3.11 23.97 12.97
C ASP A 206 -3.16 22.70 12.10
N GLY A 207 -3.09 22.88 10.78
CA GLY A 207 -3.27 21.81 9.79
C GLY A 207 -4.75 21.45 9.63
N THR A 208 -5.16 20.29 10.13
CA THR A 208 -6.48 19.68 9.87
C THR A 208 -7.67 20.55 10.28
N ALA A 209 -7.65 21.21 11.45
CA ALA A 209 -8.80 22.02 11.89
C ALA A 209 -8.98 23.27 11.01
N CYS A 210 -7.87 23.90 10.62
CA CYS A 210 -7.85 25.01 9.68
C CYS A 210 -8.65 24.69 8.40
N GLN A 211 -8.50 23.48 7.84
CA GLN A 211 -9.09 23.07 6.56
C GLN A 211 -10.63 23.07 6.55
N PHE A 212 -11.24 22.76 7.70
CA PHE A 212 -12.70 22.69 7.87
C PHE A 212 -13.30 23.87 8.64
N SER A 213 -12.48 24.85 8.99
CA SER A 213 -12.92 26.10 9.62
C SER A 213 -13.16 27.20 8.59
N SER A 214 -13.58 28.39 9.06
CA SER A 214 -13.65 29.59 8.23
C SER A 214 -12.31 29.97 7.57
N CYS A 215 -11.18 29.48 8.11
CA CYS A 215 -9.86 29.72 7.56
C CYS A 215 -9.58 28.95 6.28
N GLY A 216 -10.04 27.71 6.18
CA GLY A 216 -9.85 26.86 5.01
C GLY A 216 -10.94 26.98 3.95
N ARG A 217 -11.99 27.80 4.18
CA ARG A 217 -13.17 27.87 3.32
C ARG A 217 -12.80 28.24 1.87
N GLY A 218 -13.30 27.44 0.92
CA GLY A 218 -13.03 27.61 -0.51
C GLY A 218 -11.54 27.61 -0.81
N LYS A 219 -11.09 28.58 -1.61
CA LYS A 219 -9.69 28.72 -2.04
C LYS A 219 -8.72 29.09 -0.91
N ARG A 220 -9.21 29.43 0.28
CA ARG A 220 -8.37 29.69 1.45
C ARG A 220 -7.75 28.43 2.07
N LEU A 221 -8.17 27.24 1.62
CA LEU A 221 -7.59 25.94 2.01
C LEU A 221 -6.05 25.93 1.91
N VAL A 222 -5.48 26.62 0.93
CA VAL A 222 -4.02 26.75 0.72
C VAL A 222 -3.27 27.26 1.95
N MET A 223 -3.92 28.03 2.84
CA MET A 223 -3.28 28.53 4.06
C MET A 223 -3.07 27.45 5.12
N CYS A 224 -3.74 26.31 4.99
CA CYS A 224 -3.71 25.20 5.93
C CYS A 224 -2.69 24.11 5.54
N ALA A 225 -2.02 24.27 4.38
CA ALA A 225 -0.95 23.36 3.96
C ALA A 225 0.26 23.47 4.90
N MET A 226 0.81 22.33 5.28
CA MET A 226 1.98 22.20 6.17
C MET A 226 3.06 21.37 5.48
N GLY A 227 4.19 21.15 6.15
CA GLY A 227 5.28 20.31 5.66
C GLY A 227 6.03 20.92 4.48
N PHE A 228 6.67 20.08 3.66
CA PHE A 228 7.45 20.57 2.53
C PHE A 228 6.60 21.16 1.39
N ALA A 229 5.29 20.87 1.36
CA ALA A 229 4.36 21.52 0.43
C ALA A 229 3.84 22.88 0.94
N TYR A 230 4.29 23.35 2.11
CA TYR A 230 3.90 24.65 2.65
C TYR A 230 4.09 25.77 1.60
N GLY A 231 3.06 26.60 1.43
CA GLY A 231 3.02 27.64 0.40
C GLY A 231 2.57 27.17 -0.99
N VAL A 232 2.11 25.92 -1.12
CA VAL A 232 1.36 25.47 -2.30
C VAL A 232 0.09 26.31 -2.46
N THR A 233 -0.23 26.66 -3.70
CA THR A 233 -1.42 27.44 -4.05
C THR A 233 -2.38 26.69 -4.95
N GLY A 234 -1.92 25.63 -5.61
CA GLY A 234 -2.73 24.88 -6.57
C GLY A 234 -3.31 25.81 -7.62
N GLY A 235 -4.63 25.70 -7.83
CA GLY A 235 -5.40 26.60 -8.71
C GLY A 235 -6.05 27.79 -8.03
N ALA A 236 -5.62 28.22 -6.83
CA ALA A 236 -6.30 29.27 -6.06
C ALA A 236 -6.38 30.62 -6.80
N ASN A 237 -5.44 30.91 -7.69
CA ASN A 237 -5.45 32.15 -8.49
C ASN A 237 -6.29 32.03 -9.77
N GLY A 238 -6.77 30.81 -10.09
CA GLY A 238 -7.48 30.47 -11.30
C GLY A 238 -9.00 30.55 -11.16
N PRO A 239 -9.75 30.34 -12.25
CA PRO A 239 -11.19 30.16 -12.18
C PRO A 239 -11.54 28.89 -11.38
N THR A 240 -12.73 28.91 -10.77
CA THR A 240 -13.33 27.68 -10.25
C THR A 240 -14.03 26.95 -11.40
N TYR A 241 -13.80 25.65 -11.52
CA TYR A 241 -14.50 24.78 -12.45
C TYR A 241 -15.32 23.75 -11.67
N ILE A 242 -16.60 23.60 -12.00
CA ILE A 242 -17.49 22.66 -11.33
C ILE A 242 -17.69 21.45 -12.24
N VAL A 243 -17.26 20.28 -11.78
CA VAL A 243 -17.54 18.98 -12.42
C VAL A 243 -19.01 18.64 -12.18
N THR A 244 -19.74 18.39 -13.26
CA THR A 244 -21.19 18.14 -13.28
C THR A 244 -21.57 16.76 -13.82
N ARG A 245 -20.60 16.01 -14.34
CA ARG A 245 -20.81 14.68 -14.94
C ARG A 245 -19.65 13.75 -14.61
N SER A 246 -19.96 12.47 -14.49
CA SER A 246 -19.06 11.43 -14.00
C SER A 246 -18.39 10.59 -15.09
N ASP A 247 -18.76 10.81 -16.35
CA ASP A 247 -18.18 10.09 -17.47
C ASP A 247 -16.72 10.51 -17.72
N ASP A 248 -15.97 9.56 -18.25
CA ASP A 248 -14.60 9.78 -18.69
C ASP A 248 -14.46 9.44 -20.18
N ASN A 249 -13.89 10.36 -20.95
CA ASN A 249 -13.48 10.15 -22.33
C ASN A 249 -12.06 10.68 -22.52
N PRO A 250 -11.04 9.79 -22.57
CA PRO A 250 -9.65 10.19 -22.74
C PRO A 250 -9.35 10.90 -24.06
N ALA A 251 -10.00 10.50 -25.15
CA ALA A 251 -9.74 11.06 -26.49
C ALA A 251 -10.43 12.42 -26.68
N HIS A 252 -11.66 12.54 -26.18
CA HIS A 252 -12.48 13.75 -26.30
C HIS A 252 -13.17 14.07 -24.96
N PRO A 253 -12.43 14.61 -23.98
CA PRO A 253 -12.99 14.97 -22.68
C PRO A 253 -14.13 15.96 -22.83
N GLN A 254 -15.29 15.66 -22.27
CA GLN A 254 -16.48 16.50 -22.43
C GLN A 254 -16.51 17.63 -21.39
N PRO A 255 -16.98 18.84 -21.74
CA PRO A 255 -17.29 19.87 -20.75
C PRO A 255 -18.23 19.32 -19.67
N GLY A 256 -17.87 19.57 -18.41
CA GLY A 256 -18.50 19.08 -17.20
C GLY A 256 -17.76 17.89 -16.56
N SER A 257 -16.88 17.20 -17.30
CA SER A 257 -16.13 16.05 -16.78
C SER A 257 -14.87 16.47 -16.00
N LEU A 258 -14.42 15.60 -15.08
CA LEU A 258 -13.16 15.80 -14.36
C LEU A 258 -11.95 15.89 -15.31
N ARG A 259 -11.89 15.05 -16.35
CA ARG A 259 -10.76 15.06 -17.29
C ARG A 259 -10.68 16.36 -18.08
N TYR A 260 -11.83 16.89 -18.52
CA TYR A 260 -11.87 18.22 -19.14
C TYR A 260 -11.41 19.30 -18.17
N ALA A 261 -11.91 19.28 -16.92
CA ALA A 261 -11.54 20.24 -15.88
C ALA A 261 -10.02 20.29 -15.62
N VAL A 262 -9.39 19.11 -15.51
CA VAL A 262 -7.93 19.00 -15.34
C VAL A 262 -7.16 19.56 -16.55
N GLY A 263 -7.72 19.42 -17.76
CA GLY A 263 -7.15 20.00 -18.98
C GLY A 263 -7.07 21.53 -18.98
N LEU A 264 -7.86 22.22 -18.15
CA LEU A 264 -7.83 23.68 -17.99
C LEU A 264 -6.68 24.19 -17.13
N GLY A 265 -5.96 23.28 -16.44
CA GLY A 265 -4.78 23.62 -15.65
C GLY A 265 -3.56 23.95 -16.50
N GLY A 266 -2.40 24.09 -15.85
CA GLY A 266 -1.11 24.35 -16.50
C GLY A 266 -0.80 25.81 -16.80
N GLY A 267 -1.83 26.69 -16.86
CA GLY A 267 -1.64 28.13 -17.00
C GLY A 267 -1.12 28.81 -15.72
N SER A 268 -0.66 30.06 -15.85
CA SER A 268 -0.09 30.85 -14.73
C SER A 268 -1.04 31.02 -13.53
N ARG A 269 -2.35 31.05 -13.79
CA ARG A 269 -3.39 31.13 -12.75
C ARG A 269 -3.90 29.77 -12.28
N GLY A 270 -3.78 28.73 -13.10
CA GLY A 270 -4.27 27.39 -12.76
C GLY A 270 -5.79 27.21 -12.82
N VAL A 271 -6.30 26.14 -12.21
CA VAL A 271 -7.74 25.83 -12.10
C VAL A 271 -8.10 25.22 -10.74
N TRP A 272 -9.18 25.69 -10.13
CA TRP A 272 -9.72 25.13 -8.89
C TRP A 272 -10.96 24.29 -9.18
N ILE A 273 -10.83 22.98 -9.12
CA ILE A 273 -11.87 22.04 -9.53
C ILE A 273 -12.67 21.61 -8.30
N THR A 274 -13.99 21.77 -8.36
CA THR A 274 -14.97 21.28 -7.37
C THR A 274 -16.04 20.44 -8.05
N PHE A 275 -17.01 19.92 -7.30
CA PHE A 275 -18.04 19.01 -7.80
C PHE A 275 -19.44 19.52 -7.44
N SER A 276 -20.40 19.39 -8.36
CA SER A 276 -21.79 19.84 -8.11
C SER A 276 -22.56 18.92 -7.17
N ASN A 277 -22.21 17.63 -7.15
CA ASN A 277 -22.87 16.59 -6.37
C ASN A 277 -21.91 15.41 -6.15
N SER A 278 -22.27 14.54 -5.22
CA SER A 278 -21.63 13.24 -5.04
C SER A 278 -21.64 12.44 -6.33
N MET A 279 -20.53 11.79 -6.67
CA MET A 279 -20.40 11.00 -7.90
C MET A 279 -19.26 9.99 -7.83
N ILE A 280 -19.42 8.90 -8.59
CA ILE A 280 -18.39 7.90 -8.85
C ILE A 280 -17.89 8.12 -10.28
N ILE A 281 -16.62 8.45 -10.44
CA ILE A 281 -15.96 8.68 -11.72
C ILE A 281 -15.12 7.46 -12.07
N GLN A 282 -15.50 6.74 -13.12
CA GLN A 282 -14.73 5.61 -13.63
C GLN A 282 -13.75 6.09 -14.70
N LEU A 283 -12.47 6.21 -14.35
CA LEU A 283 -11.44 6.59 -15.30
C LEU A 283 -11.18 5.45 -16.29
N LYS A 284 -11.14 5.79 -17.58
CA LYS A 284 -10.83 4.86 -18.68
C LYS A 284 -9.33 4.79 -18.97
N SER A 285 -8.59 5.86 -18.70
CA SER A 285 -7.13 5.90 -18.76
C SER A 285 -6.55 6.72 -17.60
N MET A 286 -5.22 6.68 -17.44
CA MET A 286 -4.50 7.51 -16.47
C MET A 286 -4.92 8.98 -16.59
N LEU A 287 -5.17 9.65 -15.48
CA LEU A 287 -5.52 11.07 -15.47
C LEU A 287 -4.30 11.92 -15.11
N TRP A 288 -3.76 12.59 -16.12
CA TRP A 288 -2.58 13.45 -16.00
C TRP A 288 -2.96 14.82 -15.44
N ILE A 289 -2.58 15.07 -14.19
CA ILE A 289 -2.82 16.34 -13.49
C ILE A 289 -1.84 17.40 -14.02
N ARG A 290 -2.37 18.57 -14.39
CA ARG A 290 -1.57 19.70 -14.87
C ARG A 290 -1.05 20.56 -13.71
N SER A 291 0.00 21.35 -13.94
CA SER A 291 0.50 22.32 -12.96
C SER A 291 -0.59 23.30 -12.50
N SER A 292 -0.43 23.88 -11.30
CA SER A 292 -1.38 24.86 -10.74
C SER A 292 -2.83 24.34 -10.74
N THR A 293 -3.02 23.08 -10.37
CA THR A 293 -4.35 22.45 -10.32
C THR A 293 -4.71 22.12 -8.89
N THR A 294 -5.92 22.47 -8.48
CA THR A 294 -6.53 21.93 -7.27
C THR A 294 -7.71 21.04 -7.66
N VAL A 295 -7.75 19.81 -7.15
CA VAL A 295 -8.95 18.96 -7.13
C VAL A 295 -9.46 18.93 -5.69
N ASP A 296 -10.59 19.59 -5.44
CA ASP A 296 -11.19 19.79 -4.12
C ASP A 296 -12.55 19.08 -4.05
N GLY A 297 -12.58 17.92 -3.41
CA GLY A 297 -13.78 17.11 -3.24
C GLY A 297 -14.62 17.48 -2.01
N ARG A 298 -14.34 18.59 -1.31
CA ARG A 298 -15.18 19.01 -0.17
C ARG A 298 -16.61 19.32 -0.62
N GLY A 299 -17.58 18.95 0.22
CA GLY A 299 -19.00 19.19 -0.02
C GLY A 299 -19.69 18.13 -0.87
N ALA A 300 -18.96 17.12 -1.38
CA ALA A 300 -19.54 16.01 -2.15
C ALA A 300 -18.81 14.70 -1.84
N ASN A 301 -19.52 13.56 -1.91
CA ASN A 301 -18.88 12.24 -1.83
C ASN A 301 -18.35 11.85 -3.20
N ILE A 302 -17.05 12.04 -3.40
CA ILE A 302 -16.35 11.80 -4.66
C ILE A 302 -15.51 10.55 -4.56
N THR A 303 -15.75 9.61 -5.47
CA THR A 303 -14.95 8.39 -5.65
C THR A 303 -14.43 8.32 -7.07
N ILE A 304 -13.12 8.16 -7.24
CA ILE A 304 -12.46 8.02 -8.54
C ILE A 304 -11.92 6.59 -8.64
N ASN A 305 -12.31 5.83 -9.66
CA ASN A 305 -11.97 4.42 -9.78
C ASN A 305 -11.27 4.08 -11.10
N GLY A 306 -10.56 2.94 -11.07
CA GLY A 306 -10.11 2.19 -12.26
C GLY A 306 -8.73 2.55 -12.79
N ARG A 307 -8.27 3.78 -12.63
CA ARG A 307 -6.95 4.25 -13.11
C ARG A 307 -6.33 5.23 -12.13
N MET A 308 -5.02 5.42 -12.27
CA MET A 308 -4.22 6.30 -11.40
C MET A 308 -4.36 7.80 -11.74
N LEU A 309 -4.04 8.66 -10.77
CA LEU A 309 -3.68 10.07 -11.01
C LEU A 309 -2.18 10.20 -11.21
N VAL A 310 -1.80 10.92 -12.26
CA VAL A 310 -0.41 11.08 -12.67
C VAL A 310 0.01 12.53 -12.49
N VAL A 311 1.01 12.77 -11.64
CA VAL A 311 1.59 14.08 -11.34
C VAL A 311 3.05 14.06 -11.81
N GLY A 312 3.26 14.13 -13.12
CA GLY A 312 4.58 14.02 -13.76
C GLY A 312 5.08 15.32 -14.36
N GLY A 313 6.25 15.80 -13.95
CA GLY A 313 6.87 17.01 -14.50
C GLY A 313 6.08 18.29 -14.28
N VAL A 314 5.24 18.34 -13.24
CA VAL A 314 4.36 19.47 -12.95
C VAL A 314 4.63 20.04 -11.57
N SER A 315 4.16 21.26 -11.31
CA SER A 315 4.32 21.87 -10.01
C SER A 315 3.05 22.52 -9.49
N ASN A 316 2.99 22.77 -8.18
CA ASN A 316 1.91 23.49 -7.54
C ASN A 316 0.56 22.76 -7.70
N VAL A 317 0.45 21.56 -7.13
CA VAL A 317 -0.75 20.70 -7.25
C VAL A 317 -1.33 20.41 -5.87
N ILE A 318 -2.67 20.47 -5.76
CA ILE A 318 -3.42 20.08 -4.56
C ILE A 318 -4.44 19.02 -4.94
N LEU A 319 -4.38 17.87 -4.27
CA LEU A 319 -5.37 16.79 -4.36
C LEU A 319 -6.00 16.65 -2.97
N HIS A 320 -7.26 17.02 -2.82
CA HIS A 320 -7.89 17.16 -1.51
C HIS A 320 -9.29 16.55 -1.44
N ASN A 321 -9.51 15.71 -0.42
CA ASN A 321 -10.82 15.24 0.05
C ASN A 321 -11.63 14.40 -0.95
N PHE A 322 -11.09 13.26 -1.38
CA PHE A 322 -11.83 12.28 -2.19
C PHE A 322 -11.30 10.87 -2.02
N GLN A 323 -12.13 9.90 -2.41
CA GLN A 323 -11.74 8.49 -2.52
C GLN A 323 -11.12 8.23 -3.88
N ILE A 324 -10.05 7.45 -3.93
CA ILE A 324 -9.49 6.96 -5.18
C ILE A 324 -8.93 5.54 -5.05
N ASN A 325 -9.27 4.66 -6.01
CA ASN A 325 -8.76 3.29 -6.05
C ASN A 325 -8.40 2.89 -7.49
N SER A 326 -7.18 2.41 -7.69
CA SER A 326 -6.72 1.92 -9.00
C SER A 326 -7.27 0.53 -9.36
N MET A 327 -8.03 -0.10 -8.45
CA MET A 327 -8.67 -1.41 -8.63
C MET A 327 -7.69 -2.49 -9.10
N GLY A 328 -6.50 -2.56 -8.48
CA GLY A 328 -5.51 -3.59 -8.80
C GLY A 328 -4.74 -3.40 -10.11
N GLU A 329 -4.83 -2.25 -10.78
CA GLU A 329 -4.20 -2.07 -12.10
C GLU A 329 -2.82 -1.41 -12.04
N SER A 330 -2.59 -0.51 -11.06
CA SER A 330 -1.40 0.35 -11.01
C SER A 330 -1.18 0.98 -9.63
N ASP A 331 -0.26 1.94 -9.52
CA ASP A 331 -0.24 2.90 -8.42
C ASP A 331 -1.57 3.67 -8.35
N THR A 332 -1.92 4.28 -7.22
CA THR A 332 -3.12 5.15 -7.18
C THR A 332 -2.80 6.61 -7.46
N ILE A 333 -1.77 7.17 -6.83
CA ILE A 333 -1.25 8.52 -7.09
C ILE A 333 0.27 8.42 -7.32
N HIS A 334 0.71 8.79 -8.52
CA HIS A 334 2.11 8.69 -8.93
C HIS A 334 2.72 10.07 -9.17
N VAL A 335 3.65 10.49 -8.31
CA VAL A 335 4.34 11.80 -8.37
C VAL A 335 5.79 11.60 -8.80
N PHE A 336 6.16 12.12 -9.98
CA PHE A 336 7.46 11.80 -10.58
C PHE A 336 7.99 12.89 -11.53
N ALA A 337 9.13 12.60 -12.18
CA ALA A 337 9.74 13.44 -13.22
C ALA A 337 10.01 14.88 -12.76
N GLY A 338 10.53 15.05 -11.54
CA GLY A 338 10.86 16.37 -11.00
C GLY A 338 9.66 17.20 -10.52
N SER A 339 8.48 16.59 -10.38
CA SER A 339 7.30 17.29 -9.85
C SER A 339 7.56 17.91 -8.47
N THR A 340 7.04 19.12 -8.23
CA THR A 340 7.34 19.86 -7.00
C THR A 340 6.20 20.69 -6.44
N LYS A 341 6.18 20.90 -5.12
CA LYS A 341 5.08 21.57 -4.39
C LYS A 341 3.75 20.88 -4.64
N VAL A 342 3.66 19.64 -4.18
CA VAL A 342 2.48 18.79 -4.32
C VAL A 342 1.92 18.48 -2.93
N TRP A 343 0.63 18.72 -2.74
CA TRP A 343 -0.08 18.42 -1.51
C TRP A 343 -1.19 17.40 -1.78
N VAL A 344 -1.02 16.20 -1.23
CA VAL A 344 -2.00 15.11 -1.27
C VAL A 344 -2.63 15.04 0.11
N ASP A 345 -3.92 15.32 0.23
CA ASP A 345 -4.57 15.55 1.51
C ASP A 345 -5.96 14.93 1.59
N HIS A 346 -6.32 14.33 2.74
CA HIS A 346 -7.64 13.74 2.93
C HIS A 346 -8.04 12.73 1.83
N ILE A 347 -7.07 11.91 1.40
CA ILE A 347 -7.33 10.85 0.44
C ILE A 347 -7.66 9.56 1.17
N THR A 348 -8.76 8.91 0.80
CA THR A 348 -9.02 7.52 1.17
C THR A 348 -8.67 6.64 -0.02
N SER A 349 -7.79 5.66 0.18
CA SER A 349 -7.37 4.75 -0.88
C SER A 349 -7.03 3.37 -0.35
N PHE A 350 -7.38 2.35 -1.13
CA PHE A 350 -7.11 0.95 -0.81
C PHE A 350 -6.87 0.11 -2.06
N ASP A 351 -6.32 -1.09 -1.82
CA ASP A 351 -6.24 -2.20 -2.79
C ASP A 351 -5.62 -1.83 -4.15
N ALA A 352 -4.39 -1.35 -4.10
CA ALA A 352 -3.60 -1.04 -5.29
C ALA A 352 -2.51 -2.09 -5.52
N LYS A 353 -2.31 -2.48 -6.78
CA LYS A 353 -1.36 -3.55 -7.14
C LYS A 353 0.11 -3.16 -6.95
N LEU A 354 0.47 -1.92 -7.32
CA LEU A 354 1.88 -1.46 -7.30
C LEU A 354 2.19 -0.54 -6.10
N GLY A 355 1.19 0.19 -5.61
CA GLY A 355 1.35 1.23 -4.58
C GLY A 355 0.10 2.08 -4.43
N LEU A 356 -0.16 2.65 -3.25
CA LEU A 356 -1.17 3.70 -3.12
C LEU A 356 -0.60 5.05 -3.55
N ILE A 357 0.54 5.45 -2.98
CA ILE A 357 1.16 6.74 -3.29
C ILE A 357 2.66 6.56 -3.52
N SER A 358 3.18 7.11 -4.61
CA SER A 358 4.60 7.11 -4.91
C SER A 358 5.14 8.51 -5.20
N VAL A 359 6.35 8.78 -4.71
CA VAL A 359 7.12 10.01 -4.96
C VAL A 359 8.51 9.60 -5.38
N VAL A 360 8.86 9.78 -6.65
CA VAL A 360 10.06 9.18 -7.26
C VAL A 360 10.67 10.11 -8.30
N GLN A 361 11.83 9.75 -8.85
CA GLN A 361 12.43 10.40 -10.03
C GLN A 361 12.49 11.93 -9.92
N LYS A 362 13.23 12.42 -8.92
CA LYS A 362 13.51 13.83 -8.61
C LYS A 362 12.31 14.63 -8.07
N ALA A 363 11.15 14.00 -7.85
CA ALA A 363 10.03 14.68 -7.21
C ALA A 363 10.41 15.14 -5.78
N THR A 364 10.00 16.34 -5.39
CA THR A 364 10.40 16.93 -4.10
C THR A 364 9.43 18.02 -3.64
N ASP A 365 9.52 18.44 -2.38
CA ASP A 365 8.59 19.37 -1.75
C ASP A 365 7.15 18.86 -1.78
N VAL A 366 6.97 17.62 -1.31
CA VAL A 366 5.69 16.91 -1.26
C VAL A 366 5.21 16.79 0.19
N THR A 367 3.91 16.96 0.41
CA THR A 367 3.25 16.62 1.69
C THR A 367 2.07 15.72 1.43
N ILE A 368 2.04 14.60 2.14
CA ILE A 368 0.97 13.62 2.12
C ILE A 368 0.35 13.64 3.51
N SER A 369 -0.88 14.14 3.64
CA SER A 369 -1.48 14.39 4.93
C SER A 369 -2.94 13.97 5.10
N ASN A 370 -3.31 13.64 6.33
CA ASN A 370 -4.68 13.27 6.68
C ASN A 370 -5.28 12.17 5.79
N CYS A 371 -4.48 11.33 5.13
CA CYS A 371 -4.98 10.26 4.28
C CYS A 371 -5.32 9.01 5.10
N LYS A 372 -6.26 8.20 4.63
CA LYS A 372 -6.56 6.87 5.15
C LYS A 372 -6.19 5.84 4.10
N LEU A 373 -5.13 5.09 4.37
CA LEU A 373 -4.45 4.23 3.39
C LEU A 373 -4.42 2.79 3.91
N SER A 374 -4.93 1.85 3.10
CA SER A 374 -5.02 0.43 3.46
C SER A 374 -4.67 -0.45 2.28
N ASN A 375 -3.53 -1.14 2.29
CA ASN A 375 -3.15 -2.01 1.17
C ASN A 375 -2.56 -3.36 1.61
N GLN A 376 -2.98 -4.43 0.95
CA GLN A 376 -2.53 -5.80 1.24
C GLN A 376 -1.10 -6.09 0.77
N ASN A 377 -0.49 -5.16 0.03
CA ASN A 377 0.91 -5.25 -0.35
C ASN A 377 1.64 -3.91 -0.14
N PHE A 378 1.91 -3.15 -1.20
CA PHE A 378 2.75 -1.96 -1.14
C PHE A 378 1.92 -0.69 -0.88
N ASN A 379 2.16 0.02 0.23
CA ASN A 379 1.41 1.24 0.53
C ASN A 379 2.05 2.49 -0.12
N MET A 380 3.22 2.92 0.33
CA MET A 380 3.83 4.20 -0.04
C MET A 380 5.33 4.08 -0.33
N LEU A 381 5.73 4.41 -1.55
CA LEU A 381 7.12 4.32 -2.02
C LEU A 381 7.71 5.72 -2.26
N LEU A 382 8.78 6.07 -1.53
CA LEU A 382 9.46 7.35 -1.64
C LEU A 382 10.89 7.09 -2.12
N GLY A 383 11.15 7.27 -3.42
CA GLY A 383 12.38 6.86 -4.09
C GLY A 383 12.34 5.40 -4.56
N ALA A 384 12.36 5.21 -5.88
CA ALA A 384 12.08 3.91 -6.51
C ALA A 384 13.27 2.95 -6.48
N SER A 385 14.47 3.44 -6.78
CA SER A 385 15.65 2.62 -7.03
C SER A 385 16.83 2.96 -6.14
N ASP A 386 17.60 1.93 -5.79
CA ASP A 386 18.91 2.04 -5.16
C ASP A 386 19.94 2.75 -6.07
N SER A 387 19.69 2.83 -7.39
CA SER A 387 20.56 3.51 -8.37
C SER A 387 20.13 4.95 -8.69
N ASP A 388 18.95 5.39 -8.25
CA ASP A 388 18.39 6.70 -8.59
C ASP A 388 18.91 7.82 -7.69
N VAL A 389 20.21 8.11 -7.78
CA VAL A 389 20.90 9.17 -7.01
C VAL A 389 20.22 10.55 -7.15
N VAL A 390 19.43 10.75 -8.22
CA VAL A 390 18.62 11.95 -8.44
C VAL A 390 17.63 12.24 -7.31
N ASP A 391 17.22 11.21 -6.56
CA ASP A 391 16.28 11.31 -5.42
C ASP A 391 16.95 11.81 -4.13
N LYS A 392 18.26 12.05 -4.11
CA LYS A 392 18.96 12.60 -2.91
C LYS A 392 18.40 13.95 -2.42
N ASN A 393 17.74 14.69 -3.31
CA ASN A 393 17.11 15.98 -3.00
C ASN A 393 15.60 15.86 -2.76
N MET A 394 15.04 14.65 -2.80
CA MET A 394 13.63 14.40 -2.48
C MET A 394 13.39 14.76 -1.00
N ARG A 395 12.33 15.53 -0.75
CA ARG A 395 11.87 15.89 0.59
C ARG A 395 10.36 15.67 0.67
N VAL A 396 9.94 14.79 1.57
CA VAL A 396 8.53 14.40 1.74
C VAL A 396 8.13 14.50 3.20
N THR A 397 6.98 15.12 3.46
CA THR A 397 6.31 15.11 4.77
C THR A 397 5.14 14.14 4.71
N VAL A 398 5.11 13.17 5.62
CA VAL A 398 4.03 12.21 5.82
C VAL A 398 3.39 12.54 7.16
N TYR A 399 2.20 13.16 7.16
CA TYR A 399 1.64 13.82 8.34
C TYR A 399 0.16 13.46 8.61
N ARG A 400 -0.18 12.98 9.81
CA ARG A 400 -1.60 12.67 10.20
C ARG A 400 -2.31 11.64 9.33
N ASN A 401 -1.57 10.78 8.66
CA ASN A 401 -2.15 9.67 7.91
C ASN A 401 -2.52 8.52 8.84
N TRP A 402 -3.57 7.80 8.48
CA TRP A 402 -3.88 6.48 9.04
C TRP A 402 -3.45 5.40 8.06
N PHE A 403 -2.42 4.66 8.43
CA PHE A 403 -2.04 3.42 7.78
C PHE A 403 -2.77 2.26 8.46
N LYS A 404 -3.89 1.85 7.88
CA LYS A 404 -4.78 0.81 8.41
C LYS A 404 -4.48 -0.51 7.73
N ASP A 405 -4.27 -1.57 8.50
CA ASP A 405 -4.20 -2.97 8.03
C ASP A 405 -3.35 -3.15 6.76
N SER A 406 -2.23 -2.43 6.69
CA SER A 406 -1.37 -2.40 5.51
C SER A 406 -0.21 -3.37 5.66
N MET A 407 0.15 -4.07 4.57
CA MET A 407 1.21 -5.07 4.63
C MET A 407 2.59 -4.43 4.82
N GLN A 408 2.94 -3.42 4.01
CA GLN A 408 4.28 -2.81 4.05
C GLN A 408 4.36 -1.41 3.42
N ARG A 409 5.53 -0.77 3.57
CA ARG A 409 5.94 0.51 2.95
C ARG A 409 5.14 1.71 3.46
N MET A 410 5.23 2.07 4.73
CA MET A 410 4.46 3.18 5.32
C MET A 410 5.33 4.26 6.01
N PRO A 411 6.27 4.93 5.34
CA PRO A 411 6.70 4.72 3.97
C PRO A 411 7.87 3.74 3.87
N HIS A 412 8.27 3.40 2.64
CA HIS A 412 9.62 2.93 2.34
C HIS A 412 10.39 4.03 1.61
N CYS A 413 11.51 4.50 2.17
CA CYS A 413 12.30 5.60 1.63
C CYS A 413 13.65 5.16 1.04
N ARG A 414 14.08 5.83 -0.02
CA ARG A 414 15.44 5.79 -0.58
C ARG A 414 15.97 7.20 -0.82
N TRP A 415 17.28 7.40 -0.64
CA TRP A 415 18.05 8.62 -0.93
C TRP A 415 17.66 9.90 -0.17
N GLY A 416 16.42 10.35 -0.31
CA GLY A 416 15.95 11.63 0.18
C GLY A 416 15.62 11.68 1.67
N PHE A 417 14.96 12.76 2.06
CA PHE A 417 14.54 13.03 3.42
C PHE A 417 13.03 12.85 3.60
N CYS A 418 12.64 11.98 4.52
CA CYS A 418 11.26 11.67 4.87
C CYS A 418 10.97 12.11 6.31
N HIS A 419 10.15 13.15 6.50
CA HIS A 419 9.62 13.48 7.82
C HIS A 419 8.29 12.79 8.03
N VAL A 420 8.25 11.80 8.92
CA VAL A 420 7.08 10.99 9.23
C VAL A 420 6.58 11.39 10.61
N ILE A 421 5.51 12.19 10.65
CA ILE A 421 5.09 12.88 11.87
C ILE A 421 3.61 12.72 12.17
N ASN A 422 3.27 12.45 13.43
CA ASN A 422 1.88 12.36 13.89
C ASN A 422 1.01 11.41 13.04
N ASN A 423 1.51 10.27 12.56
CA ASN A 423 0.71 9.28 11.85
C ASN A 423 0.22 8.18 12.80
N LEU A 424 -0.84 7.48 12.41
CA LEU A 424 -1.34 6.29 13.09
C LEU A 424 -1.08 5.05 12.23
N TYR A 425 -0.45 4.06 12.84
CA TYR A 425 -0.19 2.75 12.25
C TYR A 425 -0.95 1.69 13.03
N THR A 426 -1.78 0.90 12.36
CA THR A 426 -2.52 -0.18 13.01
C THR A 426 -2.36 -1.47 12.22
N ASN A 427 -1.94 -2.54 12.91
CA ASN A 427 -1.96 -3.92 12.41
C ASN A 427 -1.24 -4.08 11.06
N TRP A 428 0.03 -3.71 10.99
CA TRP A 428 0.84 -3.96 9.79
C TRP A 428 1.17 -5.45 9.63
N GLY A 429 1.26 -5.89 8.37
CA GLY A 429 1.47 -7.30 8.05
C GLY A 429 2.95 -7.73 8.05
N PHE A 430 3.85 -6.88 7.56
CA PHE A 430 5.29 -7.13 7.49
C PHE A 430 6.11 -6.09 8.26
N TYR A 431 6.07 -4.82 7.83
CA TYR A 431 6.71 -3.69 8.54
C TYR A 431 5.94 -2.40 8.31
N ALA A 432 6.16 -1.41 9.17
CA ALA A 432 5.61 -0.06 8.98
C ALA A 432 6.58 0.85 8.24
N ILE A 433 7.73 1.18 8.83
CA ILE A 433 8.70 2.12 8.25
C ILE A 433 9.90 1.35 7.68
N GLY A 434 10.32 1.69 6.47
CA GLY A 434 11.50 1.10 5.82
C GLY A 434 12.38 2.16 5.16
N GLY A 435 13.68 1.91 5.11
CA GLY A 435 14.65 2.81 4.50
C GLY A 435 15.83 2.04 3.91
N ARG A 436 16.32 2.50 2.75
CA ARG A 436 17.55 2.02 2.12
C ARG A 436 18.32 3.17 1.46
N VAL A 437 19.57 2.92 1.09
CA VAL A 437 20.46 3.74 0.26
C VAL A 437 20.39 5.22 0.61
N HIS A 438 21.07 5.61 1.68
CA HIS A 438 21.15 6.98 2.18
C HIS A 438 19.81 7.65 2.54
N ALA A 439 18.70 6.90 2.61
CA ALA A 439 17.44 7.43 3.11
C ALA A 439 17.61 8.01 4.51
N ARG A 440 17.00 9.17 4.74
CA ARG A 440 16.95 9.83 6.05
C ARG A 440 15.49 9.94 6.47
N ILE A 441 15.09 9.12 7.43
CA ILE A 441 13.72 9.09 7.95
C ILE A 441 13.70 9.58 9.39
N PHE A 442 12.99 10.68 9.62
CA PHE A 442 12.72 11.17 10.96
C PHE A 442 11.27 10.80 11.33
N SER A 443 11.12 9.81 12.22
CA SER A 443 9.85 9.40 12.81
C SER A 443 9.60 10.21 14.08
N GLU A 444 8.61 11.10 14.06
CA GLU A 444 8.30 11.97 15.19
C GLU A 444 6.83 11.85 15.62
N SER A 445 6.61 11.58 16.91
CA SER A 445 5.27 11.65 17.52
C SER A 445 4.21 10.84 16.76
N ASN A 446 4.58 9.72 16.15
CA ASN A 446 3.63 8.78 15.56
C ASN A 446 3.06 7.85 16.63
N ALA A 447 1.91 7.22 16.34
CA ALA A 447 1.35 6.16 17.17
C ALA A 447 1.37 4.84 16.40
N PHE A 448 2.02 3.83 16.98
CA PHE A 448 2.12 2.50 16.42
C PHE A 448 1.36 1.51 17.30
N VAL A 449 0.37 0.84 16.69
CA VAL A 449 -0.42 -0.21 17.34
C VAL A 449 -0.19 -1.51 16.57
N ALA A 450 0.80 -2.27 17.05
CA ALA A 450 1.13 -3.59 16.50
C ALA A 450 -0.10 -4.50 16.48
N GLY A 451 -0.16 -5.35 15.47
CA GLY A 451 -1.09 -6.47 15.37
C GLY A 451 -0.32 -7.77 15.54
N ARG A 452 -0.16 -8.53 14.45
CA ARG A 452 0.64 -9.77 14.44
C ARG A 452 2.15 -9.53 14.51
N ARG A 453 2.65 -8.48 13.85
CA ARG A 453 4.07 -8.09 13.89
C ARG A 453 4.26 -6.91 14.86
N GLN A 454 5.29 -7.00 15.69
CA GLN A 454 5.62 -5.99 16.71
C GLN A 454 6.66 -4.99 16.25
N GLU A 455 7.61 -5.40 15.42
CA GLU A 455 8.71 -4.55 14.99
C GLU A 455 8.28 -3.60 13.86
N VAL A 456 8.55 -2.30 14.04
CA VAL A 456 8.25 -1.23 13.06
C VAL A 456 9.26 -1.25 11.92
N THR A 457 10.54 -1.49 12.21
CA THR A 457 11.69 -1.36 11.29
C THR A 457 12.56 -2.63 11.31
N PRO A 458 12.16 -3.73 10.66
CA PRO A 458 12.79 -5.05 10.85
C PRO A 458 14.14 -5.27 10.14
N TRP A 459 14.77 -4.25 9.55
CA TRP A 459 16.06 -4.40 8.85
C TRP A 459 17.22 -3.84 9.64
N PHE A 460 17.60 -4.49 10.73
CA PHE A 460 18.80 -4.19 11.52
C PHE A 460 19.80 -5.35 11.53
N PRO A 461 21.10 -5.10 11.78
CA PRO A 461 22.09 -6.15 11.91
C PRO A 461 21.66 -7.20 12.94
N GLY A 462 21.66 -8.47 12.55
CA GLY A 462 21.30 -9.60 13.43
C GLY A 462 19.81 -9.93 13.49
N ALA A 463 18.95 -9.23 12.74
CA ALA A 463 17.56 -9.67 12.55
C ALA A 463 17.50 -10.91 11.64
N SER A 464 16.58 -11.84 11.92
CA SER A 464 16.40 -13.06 11.10
C SER A 464 15.98 -12.79 9.64
N PHE A 465 15.63 -11.55 9.28
CA PHE A 465 15.14 -11.13 7.97
C PHE A 465 16.12 -10.22 7.20
N THR A 466 17.42 -10.23 7.54
CA THR A 466 18.40 -9.26 6.98
C THR A 466 19.59 -9.88 6.26
N PRO A 467 19.41 -10.45 5.05
CA PRO A 467 20.53 -10.58 4.11
C PRO A 467 20.97 -9.23 3.53
N ASN A 468 20.13 -8.18 3.60
CA ASN A 468 20.32 -6.89 2.90
C ASN A 468 20.30 -5.66 3.83
N PHE A 469 20.87 -5.76 5.04
CA PHE A 469 21.00 -4.58 5.90
C PHE A 469 21.82 -3.50 5.20
N ASP A 470 21.27 -2.29 5.14
CA ASP A 470 21.92 -1.15 4.53
C ASP A 470 22.34 -0.14 5.61
N SER A 471 23.64 -0.11 5.89
CA SER A 471 24.23 0.76 6.91
C SER A 471 24.21 2.25 6.53
N SER A 472 23.89 2.58 5.28
CA SER A 472 23.81 3.96 4.80
C SER A 472 22.49 4.64 5.16
N ALA A 473 21.44 3.88 5.44
CA ALA A 473 20.14 4.42 5.82
C ALA A 473 20.15 4.92 7.28
N GLN A 474 19.43 6.01 7.52
CA GLN A 474 19.25 6.63 8.83
C GLN A 474 17.76 6.68 9.15
N ILE A 475 17.34 6.00 10.22
CA ILE A 475 15.96 6.07 10.72
C ILE A 475 16.03 6.35 12.21
N TYR A 476 15.41 7.45 12.62
CA TYR A 476 15.41 7.92 13.99
C TYR A 476 13.98 8.06 14.50
N SER A 477 13.72 7.59 15.72
CA SER A 477 12.42 7.69 16.39
C SER A 477 12.50 8.70 17.53
N TYR A 478 11.55 9.63 17.55
CA TYR A 478 11.49 10.68 18.57
C TYR A 478 10.04 10.88 19.05
N LYS A 479 9.81 10.61 20.34
CA LYS A 479 8.50 10.74 21.01
C LYS A 479 7.37 9.91 20.37
N ASP A 480 7.71 8.85 19.64
CA ASP A 480 6.71 7.91 19.12
C ASP A 480 6.02 7.16 20.27
N LEU A 481 4.70 6.95 20.13
CA LEU A 481 3.87 6.19 21.03
C LEU A 481 3.78 4.74 20.55
N LEU A 482 4.51 3.85 21.22
CA LEU A 482 4.53 2.41 20.94
C LEU A 482 3.48 1.69 21.80
N LEU A 483 2.50 1.04 21.18
CA LEU A 483 1.39 0.36 21.85
C LEU A 483 1.35 -1.13 21.47
N ASN A 484 0.68 -1.95 22.28
CA ASN A 484 0.50 -3.38 22.02
C ASN A 484 1.81 -4.17 21.78
N GLY A 485 2.84 -3.91 22.60
CA GLY A 485 4.13 -4.58 22.46
C GLY A 485 4.95 -4.15 21.24
N THR A 486 4.58 -3.05 20.58
CA THR A 486 5.37 -2.51 19.45
C THR A 486 6.82 -2.23 19.87
N THR A 487 7.75 -2.63 19.01
CA THR A 487 9.17 -2.30 19.11
C THR A 487 9.61 -1.47 17.90
N PHE A 488 10.67 -0.68 18.07
CA PHE A 488 11.24 0.16 17.02
C PHE A 488 12.77 0.10 17.08
N HIS A 489 13.39 -0.33 15.99
CA HIS A 489 14.84 -0.26 15.84
C HIS A 489 15.30 0.99 15.08
N GLN A 490 16.32 1.68 15.59
CA GLN A 490 16.87 2.90 14.99
C GLN A 490 18.16 2.61 14.23
N PHE A 491 18.45 3.34 13.14
CA PHE A 491 19.62 3.11 12.27
C PHE A 491 20.54 4.33 12.19
N GLY A 492 21.85 4.06 12.07
CA GLY A 492 22.76 4.98 11.36
C GLY A 492 23.39 6.13 12.16
N GLN A 493 23.67 5.96 13.48
CA GLN A 493 24.71 6.59 14.34
C GLN A 493 24.24 6.70 15.83
N PRO A 494 25.13 6.80 16.84
CA PRO A 494 24.75 6.82 18.26
C PRO A 494 23.92 8.05 18.64
N LEU A 495 22.97 7.85 19.56
CA LEU A 495 21.88 8.77 19.94
C LEU A 495 22.31 10.21 20.28
N SER A 496 23.56 10.45 20.66
CA SER A 496 24.06 11.74 21.14
C SER A 496 24.26 12.82 20.05
N SER A 497 24.20 12.47 18.76
CA SER A 497 24.41 13.40 17.62
C SER A 497 23.26 13.47 16.60
N VAL A 498 22.16 12.75 16.86
CA VAL A 498 21.12 12.49 15.84
C VAL A 498 20.03 13.57 15.79
N ALA A 499 19.68 14.18 16.92
CA ALA A 499 18.55 15.12 16.98
C ALA A 499 18.76 16.39 16.14
N SER A 500 19.99 16.93 16.07
CA SER A 500 20.31 18.10 15.25
C SER A 500 20.50 17.77 13.76
N SER A 501 21.01 16.57 13.45
CA SER A 501 21.24 16.14 12.07
C SER A 501 19.98 15.62 11.37
N MET A 502 18.97 15.17 12.11
CA MET A 502 17.68 14.71 11.58
C MET A 502 16.56 15.76 11.64
N ALA A 503 16.87 16.98 12.07
CA ALA A 503 15.91 18.08 12.08
C ALA A 503 15.35 18.32 10.66
N PRO A 504 14.02 18.35 10.48
CA PRO A 504 13.40 18.60 9.18
C PRO A 504 13.85 19.93 8.58
N PRO A 505 14.42 19.96 7.36
CA PRO A 505 14.89 21.18 6.72
C PRO A 505 13.73 21.99 6.10
N TYR A 506 12.73 22.33 6.92
CA TYR A 506 11.62 23.17 6.51
C TYR A 506 12.06 24.60 6.25
N ARG A 507 11.37 25.28 5.31
CA ARG A 507 11.68 26.67 4.94
C ARG A 507 11.38 27.68 6.06
N SER A 508 10.51 27.33 7.01
CA SER A 508 10.16 28.17 8.16
C SER A 508 9.49 27.33 9.25
N ASN A 509 9.44 27.86 10.48
CA ASN A 509 8.71 27.24 11.59
C ASN A 509 7.20 27.11 11.29
N ALA A 510 6.63 28.00 10.47
CA ALA A 510 5.23 27.94 10.08
C ALA A 510 4.88 26.74 9.17
N ALA A 511 5.90 26.13 8.54
CA ALA A 511 5.74 24.90 7.76
C ALA A 511 5.79 23.64 8.64
N TYR A 512 6.26 23.74 9.89
CA TYR A 512 6.40 22.59 10.77
C TYR A 512 5.00 22.06 11.16
N PRO A 513 4.69 20.76 10.95
CA PRO A 513 3.39 20.23 11.34
C PRO A 513 3.20 20.30 12.87
N PRO A 514 2.07 20.83 13.37
CA PRO A 514 1.89 21.07 14.80
C PRO A 514 1.91 19.76 15.59
N LEU A 515 2.70 19.74 16.66
CA LEU A 515 2.73 18.67 17.64
C LEU A 515 1.45 18.70 18.49
N LEU A 516 0.93 17.52 18.82
CA LEU A 516 -0.18 17.40 19.76
C LEU A 516 0.36 17.43 21.20
N PRO A 517 -0.22 18.22 22.12
CA PRO A 517 0.23 18.23 23.52
C PRO A 517 0.05 16.88 24.21
N ASN A 518 -0.99 16.13 23.84
CA ASN A 518 -1.22 14.78 24.33
C ASN A 518 -1.19 13.78 23.18
N ILE A 519 -0.04 13.12 23.01
CA ILE A 519 0.15 12.09 21.99
C ILE A 519 -0.82 10.90 22.13
N ARG A 520 -1.33 10.61 23.33
CA ARG A 520 -2.30 9.51 23.53
C ARG A 520 -3.67 9.80 22.92
N ALA A 521 -3.98 11.07 22.61
CA ALA A 521 -5.19 11.44 21.89
C ALA A 521 -5.06 11.24 20.36
N LEU A 522 -3.83 11.11 19.84
CA LEU A 522 -3.55 11.00 18.41
C LEU A 522 -4.34 9.87 17.71
N PRO A 523 -4.42 8.62 18.25
CA PRO A 523 -5.14 7.55 17.57
C PRO A 523 -6.62 7.86 17.36
N ASN A 524 -7.28 8.46 18.36
CA ASN A 524 -8.71 8.80 18.25
C ASN A 524 -8.91 9.95 17.28
N PHE A 525 -8.08 10.99 17.36
CA PHE A 525 -8.11 12.10 16.42
C PHE A 525 -7.95 11.63 14.97
N ILE A 526 -6.93 10.80 14.69
CA ILE A 526 -6.69 10.29 13.33
C ILE A 526 -7.83 9.39 12.83
N ARG A 527 -8.37 8.51 13.68
CA ARG A 527 -9.49 7.64 13.26
C ARG A 527 -10.73 8.43 12.85
N SER A 528 -10.97 9.57 13.50
CA SER A 528 -12.09 10.46 13.16
C SER A 528 -11.83 11.29 11.90
N CYS A 529 -10.57 11.62 11.62
CA CYS A 529 -10.23 12.68 10.65
C CYS A 529 -9.41 12.30 9.46
N SER A 530 -8.86 11.09 9.41
CA SER A 530 -8.13 10.66 8.23
C SER A 530 -9.07 10.16 7.13
N GLY A 531 -8.61 10.31 5.90
CA GLY A 531 -9.33 9.96 4.69
C GLY A 531 -10.25 11.07 4.23
N ALA A 532 -10.98 10.81 3.16
CA ALA A 532 -11.98 11.71 2.64
C ALA A 532 -13.12 11.91 3.66
N VAL A 533 -13.50 13.17 3.87
CA VAL A 533 -14.51 13.60 4.84
C VAL A 533 -15.70 14.18 4.07
N PHE A 534 -16.87 13.56 4.23
CA PHE A 534 -18.05 13.92 3.43
C PHE A 534 -19.19 14.47 4.27
N TYR A 535 -19.32 14.00 5.52
CA TYR A 535 -20.47 14.28 6.36
C TYR A 535 -20.19 15.41 7.35
N PRO A 536 -21.13 16.35 7.56
CA PRO A 536 -21.00 17.39 8.58
C PRO A 536 -20.71 16.84 9.98
N SER A 537 -21.25 15.66 10.32
CA SER A 537 -20.98 14.98 11.58
C SER A 537 -19.49 14.61 11.74
N GLN A 538 -18.86 14.09 10.69
CA GLN A 538 -17.44 13.74 10.68
C GLN A 538 -16.56 15.00 10.73
N VAL A 539 -16.92 16.05 9.97
CA VAL A 539 -16.27 17.36 10.06
C VAL A 539 -16.34 17.92 11.49
N ASN A 540 -17.51 17.88 12.11
CA ASN A 540 -17.71 18.36 13.47
C ASN A 540 -16.90 17.57 14.50
N GLN A 541 -16.82 16.25 14.35
CA GLN A 541 -15.94 15.42 15.18
C GLN A 541 -14.48 15.87 15.02
N CYS A 542 -14.05 16.14 13.80
CA CYS A 542 -12.69 16.59 13.54
C CYS A 542 -12.33 17.94 14.14
N VAL A 543 -13.22 18.91 13.98
CA VAL A 543 -13.02 20.24 14.57
C VAL A 543 -13.03 20.15 16.10
N ARG A 544 -13.90 19.32 16.69
CA ARG A 544 -13.95 19.11 18.15
C ARG A 544 -12.67 18.49 18.70
N PHE A 545 -12.16 17.42 18.09
CA PHE A 545 -10.92 16.79 18.56
C PHE A 545 -9.70 17.69 18.35
N ALA A 546 -9.67 18.52 17.31
CA ALA A 546 -8.62 19.51 17.12
C ALA A 546 -8.67 20.65 18.16
N GLY A 547 -9.87 21.04 18.62
CA GLY A 547 -10.06 22.03 19.69
C GLY A 547 -9.65 21.54 21.09
N LEU A 548 -9.44 20.23 21.26
CA LEU A 548 -8.90 19.61 22.48
C LEU A 548 -7.36 19.48 22.45
N SER A 549 -6.70 20.02 21.41
CA SER A 549 -5.24 19.98 21.20
C SER A 549 -4.54 21.32 21.35
#